data_AF-A0AAN8FUF5-F1
#
_entry.id   AF-A0AAN8FUF5-F1
#
_cell.length_a   1.000
_cell.length_b   1.000
_cell.length_c   1.000
_cell.angle_alpha   90.00
_cell.angle_beta   90.00
_cell.angle_gamma   90.00
#
_symmetry.space_group_name_H-M   'P 1'
#
loop_
_entity.id
_entity.type
_entity.pdbx_description
1 polymer ?
#
loop_
_entity_poly.entity_id
_entity_poly.type
_entity_poly.pdbx_seq_one_letter_code
_entity_poly.pdbx_strand_id
1 'polypeptide(L)' 'MRRNPNNRKELQWMSGSTCSYGNWDKGEPNDWGGYETYIHFYSDDEGYYTKWNDQIASKCHYLCERSKCPQEDVV' A
#
# COMPACT_ATOMS: atom_id res chain seq x y z
N MET A 1 -0.92 0.78 2.23
CA MET A 1 -2.16 -0.02 2.33
C MET A 1 -1.89 -1.22 3.23
N ARG A 2 -2.91 -1.82 3.85
CA ARG A 2 -2.78 -3.03 4.69
C ARG A 2 -4.01 -3.93 4.56
N ARG A 3 -3.90 -5.19 4.97
CA ARG A 3 -5.06 -6.09 5.12
C ARG A 3 -6.00 -5.62 6.22
N ASN A 4 -7.29 -5.90 6.06
CA ASN A 4 -8.29 -5.68 7.10
C ASN A 4 -8.08 -6.72 8.23
N PRO A 5 -7.89 -6.30 9.50
CA PRO A 5 -7.64 -7.23 10.60
C PRO A 5 -8.81 -8.19 10.88
N ASN A 6 -10.02 -7.83 10.47
CA ASN A 6 -11.22 -8.66 10.65
C ASN A 6 -11.55 -9.52 9.43
N ASN A 7 -10.99 -9.19 8.26
CA ASN A 7 -11.15 -9.96 7.03
C ASN A 7 -9.89 -9.82 6.16
N ARG A 8 -8.95 -10.77 6.28
CA ARG A 8 -7.68 -10.69 5.55
C ARG A 8 -7.83 -10.68 4.03
N LYS A 9 -8.97 -11.11 3.47
CA LYS A 9 -9.22 -11.04 2.01
C LYS A 9 -9.40 -9.60 1.52
N GLU A 10 -9.66 -8.65 2.41
CA GLU A 10 -9.84 -7.25 2.09
C GLU A 10 -8.58 -6.43 2.37
N LEU A 11 -8.35 -5.42 1.52
CA LEU A 11 -7.30 -4.42 1.68
C LEU A 11 -7.92 -3.05 1.93
N GLN A 12 -7.24 -2.26 2.78
CA GLN A 12 -7.68 -0.94 3.18
C GLN A 12 -6.54 0.06 3.12
N TRP A 13 -6.82 1.25 2.56
CA TRP A 13 -5.91 2.38 2.63
C TRP A 13 -5.76 2.86 4.07
N MET A 14 -4.52 3.12 4.48
CA MET A 14 -4.25 3.56 5.85
C MET A 14 -4.73 5.01 6.09
N SER A 15 -4.91 5.79 5.03
CA SER A 15 -5.54 7.11 5.10
C SER A 15 -7.06 7.08 5.23
N GLY A 16 -7.70 5.91 5.11
CA GLY A 16 -9.16 5.77 5.07
C GLY A 16 -9.78 6.03 3.70
N SER A 17 -8.97 6.28 2.66
CA SER A 17 -9.45 6.39 1.27
C SER A 17 -10.23 5.14 0.85
N THR A 18 -11.33 5.33 0.10
CA THR A 18 -12.15 4.26 -0.47
C THR A 18 -11.72 3.88 -1.89
N CYS A 19 -10.57 4.40 -2.36
CA CYS A 19 -10.05 4.11 -3.69
C CYS A 19 -9.81 2.59 -3.85
N SER A 20 -10.34 2.00 -4.92
CA SER A 20 -10.17 0.57 -5.20
C SER A 20 -9.05 0.27 -6.21
N TYR A 21 -8.31 1.29 -6.65
CA TYR A 21 -7.24 1.10 -7.62
C TYR A 21 -6.08 0.29 -7.03
N GLY A 22 -5.58 -0.66 -7.83
CA GLY A 22 -4.41 -1.46 -7.51
C GLY A 22 -3.54 -1.69 -8.74
N ASN A 23 -2.22 -1.51 -8.60
CA ASN A 23 -1.25 -1.84 -9.65
C ASN A 23 -0.42 -3.07 -9.28
N TRP A 24 -1.11 -4.18 -9.04
CA TRP A 24 -0.53 -5.42 -8.57
C TRP A 24 0.48 -6.03 -9.53
N ASP A 25 1.50 -6.66 -8.96
CA ASP A 25 2.32 -7.60 -9.71
C ASP A 25 1.52 -8.85 -10.06
N LYS A 26 2.03 -9.64 -11.01
CA LYS A 26 1.33 -10.83 -11.49
C LYS A 26 1.18 -11.86 -10.37
N GLY A 27 -0.06 -12.08 -9.94
CA GLY A 27 -0.41 -13.04 -8.90
C GLY A 27 -0.72 -12.40 -7.55
N GLU A 28 -0.47 -11.09 -7.43
CA GLU A 28 -0.69 -10.35 -6.19
C GLU A 28 -2.06 -9.67 -6.14
N PRO A 29 -2.59 -9.43 -4.92
CA PRO A 29 -2.04 -9.79 -3.61
C PRO A 29 -2.41 -11.22 -3.19
N ASN A 30 -1.44 -12.03 -2.76
CA ASN A 30 -1.62 -13.47 -2.58
C ASN A 30 -1.71 -13.94 -1.10
N ASP A 31 -1.38 -13.09 -0.12
CA ASP A 31 -1.29 -13.44 1.31
C ASP A 31 -0.41 -14.66 1.57
N TRP A 32 0.84 -14.65 1.10
CA TRP A 32 1.69 -15.83 1.13
C TRP A 32 1.87 -16.32 2.57
N GLY A 33 1.50 -17.58 2.81
CA GLY A 33 1.52 -18.19 4.14
C GLY A 33 0.53 -17.60 5.16
N GLY A 34 -0.34 -16.67 4.76
CA GLY A 34 -1.38 -16.08 5.60
C GLY A 34 -0.90 -14.99 6.55
N TYR A 35 0.29 -14.42 6.32
CA TYR A 35 0.90 -13.44 7.22
C TYR A 35 1.38 -12.16 6.53
N GLU A 36 1.18 -12.01 5.21
CA GLU A 36 1.52 -10.80 4.46
C GLU A 36 0.45 -9.74 4.66
N THR A 37 0.79 -8.68 5.40
CA THR A 37 -0.20 -7.76 5.96
C THR A 37 -0.12 -6.37 5.34
N TYR A 38 1.05 -5.96 4.84
CA TYR A 38 1.31 -4.62 4.34
C TYR A 38 1.62 -4.64 2.86
N ILE A 39 1.31 -3.55 2.17
CA ILE A 39 1.58 -3.42 0.73
C ILE A 39 2.83 -2.59 0.53
N HIS A 40 3.72 -3.06 -0.34
CA HIS A 40 4.90 -2.34 -0.78
C HIS A 40 4.97 -2.25 -2.30
N PHE A 41 5.79 -1.31 -2.78
CA PHE A 41 6.14 -1.29 -4.20
C PHE A 41 7.19 -2.37 -4.47
N TYR A 42 6.93 -3.17 -5.50
CA TYR A 42 7.68 -4.32 -5.93
C TYR A 42 8.24 -4.11 -7.35
N SER A 43 9.38 -4.72 -7.61
CA SER A 43 9.99 -4.82 -8.93
C SER A 43 10.88 -6.06 -9.00
N ASP A 44 10.84 -6.78 -10.12
CA ASP A 44 11.84 -7.78 -10.47
C ASP A 44 13.13 -7.14 -11.02
N ASP A 45 13.05 -5.88 -11.48
CA ASP A 45 14.17 -5.10 -12.01
C ASP A 45 14.68 -4.07 -11.01
N GLU A 46 15.99 -4.06 -10.74
CA GLU A 46 16.62 -3.09 -9.84
C GLU A 46 16.36 -1.64 -10.34
N GLY A 47 15.74 -0.83 -9.47
CA GLY A 47 15.48 0.60 -9.73
C GLY A 47 14.10 0.95 -10.30
N TYR A 48 13.21 -0.01 -10.59
CA TYR A 48 11.90 0.26 -11.20
C TYR A 48 10.71 -0.29 -10.41
N TYR A 49 10.43 0.27 -9.23
CA TYR A 49 9.30 -0.10 -8.37
C TYR A 49 7.93 0.31 -8.93
N THR A 50 7.46 -0.41 -9.93
CA THR A 50 6.22 -0.07 -10.66
C THR A 50 5.02 -0.88 -10.20
N LYS A 51 5.21 -2.12 -9.74
CA LYS A 51 4.13 -3.05 -9.36
C LYS A 51 4.01 -3.17 -7.84
N TRP A 52 2.92 -3.77 -7.35
CA TRP A 52 2.64 -3.89 -5.93
C TRP A 52 2.61 -5.35 -5.51
N ASN A 53 3.06 -5.60 -4.28
CA ASN A 53 3.02 -6.90 -3.63
C ASN A 53 2.55 -6.71 -2.18
N ASP A 54 1.90 -7.71 -1.59
CA ASP A 54 1.77 -7.76 -0.13
C ASP A 54 2.98 -8.43 0.52
N GLN A 55 3.27 -8.05 1.76
CA GLN A 55 4.49 -8.44 2.45
C GLN A 55 4.26 -8.48 3.96
N ILE A 56 5.09 -9.27 4.63
CA ILE A 56 5.15 -9.32 6.09
C ILE A 56 5.53 -7.96 6.68
N ALA A 57 5.29 -7.77 7.97
CA ALA A 57 5.79 -6.60 8.67
C ALA A 57 7.33 -6.61 8.70
N SER A 58 7.95 -5.66 8.03
CA SER A 58 9.41 -5.52 7.99
C SER A 58 9.81 -4.04 7.99
N LYS A 59 11.09 -3.77 8.28
CA LYS A 59 11.63 -2.41 8.15
C LYS A 59 11.93 -2.13 6.69
N CYS A 60 11.18 -1.20 6.09
CA CYS A 60 11.35 -0.77 4.70
C CYS A 60 11.31 0.75 4.59
N HIS A 61 11.78 1.27 3.46
CA HIS A 61 11.47 2.64 3.04
C HIS A 61 9.96 2.77 2.79
N TYR A 62 9.42 3.96 3.01
CA TYR A 62 8.00 4.23 2.89
C TYR A 62 7.73 5.59 2.24
N LEU A 63 6.57 5.70 1.60
CA LEU A 63 6.04 6.93 1.06
C LEU A 63 4.92 7.43 1.98
N CYS A 64 4.96 8.71 2.35
CA CYS A 64 3.88 9.37 3.08
C CYS A 64 3.00 10.16 2.13
N GLU A 65 1.70 10.17 2.40
CA GLU A 65 0.77 11.13 1.82
C GLU A 65 0.26 12.07 2.91
N ARG A 66 0.00 13.32 2.53
CA ARG A 66 -0.72 14.29 3.36
C ARG A 66 -1.47 15.25 2.46
N SER A 67 -2.60 15.75 2.94
CA SER A 67 -3.26 16.87 2.28
C SER A 67 -2.32 18.08 2.24
N LYS A 68 -2.42 18.88 1.17
CA LYS A 68 -1.80 20.20 1.16
C LYS A 68 -2.39 20.96 2.36
N CYS A 69 -1.56 21.65 3.15
CA CYS A 69 -2.10 22.58 4.12
C CYS A 69 -2.95 23.61 3.36
N PRO A 70 -4.15 23.98 3.86
CA PRO A 70 -4.79 25.20 3.40
C PRO A 70 -3.75 26.31 3.55
N GLN A 71 -3.36 26.95 2.45
CA GLN A 71 -2.73 28.26 2.59
C GLN A 71 -3.86 29.13 3.12
N GLU A 72 -3.70 29.71 4.31
CA GLU A 72 -4.61 30.76 4.78
C GLU A 72 -4.76 31.72 3.60
N ASP A 73 -5.98 31.84 3.07
CA ASP A 73 -6.29 32.86 2.09
C ASP A 73 -5.96 34.18 2.78
N VAL A 74 -4.82 34.77 2.43
CA VAL A 74 -4.42 36.08 2.94
C VAL A 74 -5.41 37.06 2.34
N VAL A 75 -6.45 37.37 3.11
CA VAL A 75 -7.44 38.41 2.82
C VAL A 75 -6.78 39.78 2.95
#